data_AF-A0A815PL88-F1
#
_entry.id   AF-A0A815PL88-F1
#
_cell.length_a   1.000
_cell.length_b   1.000
_cell.length_c   1.000
_cell.angle_alpha   90.00
_cell.angle_beta   90.00
_cell.angle_gamma   90.00
#
_symmetry.space_group_name_H-M   'P 1'
#
loop_
_entity.id
_entity.type
_entity.pdbx_description
1 polymer ?
#
loop_
_entity_poly.entity_id
_entity_poly.type
_entity_poly.pdbx_seq_one_letter_code
_entity_poly.pdbx_strand_id
1 'polypeptide(L)'
;MQQGPTLPKPAHYPPPYQQYPMAPTLSTSSSSSLLIPQYSSTHSPQSVKRIDTAVYGSNITSLKNSKIINNLSSSSSRSNNIDLRRLILLNLPTDLVREYLELYIEHLSGEAEIERIDYSNLEETTAMVTFKTELDMAEVRRRHGMRPKLNDSEISLVEVIPPATVMIRNLPSDISRDVLELYFSNRRRSNGGQVIDVAFEDDHQHALVTFADYKGFQKKKI
;
A
#
# COMPACT_ATOMS: atom_id res chain seq x y z
N MET A 1 -45.45 16.03 -50.34
CA MET A 1 -44.71 17.19 -49.83
C MET A 1 -43.87 16.71 -48.67
N GLN A 2 -42.55 16.67 -48.85
CA GLN A 2 -41.59 16.12 -47.89
C GLN A 2 -41.27 17.15 -46.80
N GLN A 3 -41.25 16.75 -45.52
CA GLN A 3 -40.76 17.58 -44.42
C GLN A 3 -39.28 17.25 -44.17
N GLY A 4 -38.40 18.25 -44.27
CA GLY A 4 -36.99 18.15 -43.89
C GLY A 4 -36.78 18.31 -42.38
N PRO A 5 -35.62 17.91 -41.83
CA PRO A 5 -35.37 17.94 -40.39
C PRO A 5 -35.10 19.36 -39.87
N THR A 6 -35.67 19.68 -38.71
CA THR A 6 -35.50 20.94 -37.98
C THR A 6 -34.16 21.00 -37.25
N LEU A 7 -33.45 22.13 -37.36
CA LEU A 7 -32.23 22.42 -36.57
C LEU A 7 -32.54 22.54 -35.07
N PRO A 8 -31.63 22.13 -34.16
CA PRO A 8 -31.79 22.35 -32.72
C PRO A 8 -31.51 23.82 -32.34
N LYS A 9 -32.25 24.31 -31.33
CA LYS A 9 -32.09 25.65 -30.73
C LYS A 9 -30.74 25.80 -30.02
N PRO A 10 -30.13 27.00 -30.00
CA PRO A 10 -28.87 27.24 -29.28
C PRO A 10 -29.05 27.20 -27.76
N ALA A 11 -28.04 26.69 -27.05
CA ALA A 11 -27.96 26.65 -25.59
C ALA A 11 -27.88 28.05 -24.99
N HIS A 12 -28.63 28.29 -23.93
CA HIS A 12 -28.65 29.56 -23.20
C HIS A 12 -27.48 29.57 -22.19
N TYR A 13 -26.43 30.32 -22.48
CA TYR A 13 -25.35 30.57 -21.50
C TYR A 13 -25.83 31.57 -20.44
N PRO A 14 -25.49 31.38 -19.15
CA PRO A 14 -25.77 32.38 -18.12
C PRO A 14 -24.90 33.64 -18.31
N PRO A 15 -25.41 34.84 -17.99
CA PRO A 15 -24.68 36.10 -18.15
C PRO A 15 -23.54 36.24 -17.12
N PRO A 16 -22.51 37.06 -17.42
CA PRO A 16 -21.33 37.20 -16.56
C PRO A 16 -21.65 38.01 -15.28
N TYR A 17 -21.07 37.53 -14.17
CA TYR A 17 -20.89 38.13 -12.84
C TYR A 17 -21.61 39.45 -12.53
N GLN A 18 -22.62 39.39 -11.66
CA GLN A 18 -23.09 40.57 -10.90
C GLN A 18 -22.28 40.72 -9.61
N GLN A 19 -21.67 41.89 -9.43
CA GLN A 19 -20.97 42.31 -8.20
C GLN A 19 -21.94 42.41 -7.02
N TYR A 20 -21.64 41.73 -5.91
CA TYR A 20 -22.31 41.96 -4.63
C TYR A 20 -21.63 43.09 -3.85
N PRO A 21 -22.38 43.97 -3.16
CA PRO A 21 -21.81 45.09 -2.41
C PRO A 21 -21.08 44.67 -1.13
N MET A 22 -19.95 45.34 -0.87
CA MET A 22 -19.06 45.16 0.28
C MET A 22 -19.72 45.57 1.60
N ALA A 23 -19.54 44.76 2.66
CA ALA A 23 -19.92 45.08 4.03
C ALA A 23 -18.90 46.04 4.70
N PRO A 24 -19.33 46.91 5.63
CA PRO A 24 -18.51 48.02 6.12
C PRO A 24 -17.45 47.62 7.15
N THR A 25 -16.32 48.33 7.11
CA THR A 25 -15.21 48.26 8.05
C THR A 25 -15.55 48.91 9.38
N LEU A 26 -15.22 48.27 10.51
CA LEU A 26 -15.09 48.92 11.81
C LEU A 26 -13.74 48.55 12.44
N SER A 27 -12.93 49.58 12.66
CA SER A 27 -11.73 49.56 13.48
C SER A 27 -11.94 50.58 14.59
N THR A 28 -11.79 50.17 15.86
CA THR A 28 -10.78 50.66 16.83
C THR A 28 -11.14 50.27 18.28
N SER A 29 -10.09 49.77 18.97
CA SER A 29 -9.77 49.89 20.40
C SER A 29 -10.37 48.95 21.47
N SER A 30 -9.43 48.18 22.05
CA SER A 30 -9.19 47.93 23.49
C SER A 30 -9.96 46.84 24.25
N SER A 31 -9.16 45.83 24.62
CA SER A 31 -9.23 45.01 25.85
C SER A 31 -10.46 44.14 26.10
N SER A 32 -10.33 42.84 25.83
CA SER A 32 -10.61 41.76 26.80
C SER A 32 -10.24 40.39 26.21
N SER A 33 -9.36 39.71 26.93
CA SER A 33 -9.06 38.28 26.84
C SER A 33 -10.32 37.42 26.88
N LEU A 34 -10.58 36.55 25.90
CA LEU A 34 -11.28 35.27 26.12
C LEU A 34 -10.95 34.22 25.03
N LEU A 35 -10.37 33.13 25.52
CA LEU A 35 -10.60 31.72 25.19
C LEU A 35 -10.56 31.24 23.72
N ILE A 36 -9.45 30.54 23.45
CA ILE A 36 -9.33 29.41 22.54
C ILE A 36 -10.53 28.45 22.76
N PRO A 37 -11.27 28.05 21.70
CA PRO A 37 -12.26 26.99 21.81
C PRO A 37 -11.59 25.68 22.21
N GLN A 38 -11.79 25.27 23.46
CA GLN A 38 -11.47 23.93 23.94
C GLN A 38 -12.49 22.95 23.33
N TYR A 39 -12.14 22.36 22.19
CA TYR A 39 -12.84 21.17 21.74
C TYR A 39 -12.32 19.96 22.51
N SER A 40 -13.05 19.61 23.56
CA SER A 40 -13.03 18.28 24.15
C SER A 40 -13.48 17.27 23.09
N SER A 41 -12.52 16.57 22.47
CA SER A 41 -12.79 15.28 21.82
C SER A 41 -12.20 14.18 22.68
N THR A 42 -13.07 13.60 23.50
CA THR A 42 -12.86 12.35 24.22
C THR A 42 -12.90 11.19 23.23
N HIS A 43 -11.88 11.03 22.37
CA HIS A 43 -11.64 9.76 21.68
C HIS A 43 -10.17 9.36 21.89
N SER A 44 -10.00 8.39 22.79
CA SER A 44 -8.80 7.59 22.96
C SER A 44 -8.22 7.19 21.59
N PRO A 45 -6.89 7.24 21.39
CA PRO A 45 -6.30 6.77 20.14
C PRO A 45 -6.67 5.31 19.94
N GLN A 46 -7.57 5.04 19.00
CA GLN A 46 -7.90 3.69 18.60
C GLN A 46 -6.61 3.00 18.16
N SER A 47 -6.28 1.90 18.84
CA SER A 47 -5.07 1.11 18.68
C SER A 47 -4.62 1.02 17.22
N VAL A 48 -3.51 1.67 16.92
CA VAL A 48 -2.69 1.44 15.73
C VAL A 48 -2.46 -0.06 15.65
N LYS A 49 -2.99 -0.72 14.61
CA LYS A 49 -2.66 -2.12 14.33
C LYS A 49 -1.24 -2.14 13.81
N ARG A 50 -0.31 -2.35 14.75
CA ARG A 50 1.12 -2.48 14.55
C ARG A 50 1.40 -3.62 13.57
N ILE A 51 2.25 -3.40 12.59
CA ILE A 51 2.63 -4.44 11.63
C ILE A 51 3.75 -5.26 12.27
N ASP A 52 3.47 -6.54 12.50
CA ASP A 52 4.48 -7.50 12.92
C ASP A 52 5.42 -7.81 11.75
N THR A 53 6.72 -7.63 11.99
CA THR A 53 7.85 -7.89 11.08
C THR A 53 7.83 -9.29 10.44
N ALA A 54 7.11 -10.24 11.03
CA ALA A 54 6.94 -11.60 10.52
C ALA A 54 6.18 -11.71 9.19
N VAL A 55 5.54 -10.63 8.70
CA VAL A 55 4.74 -10.68 7.46
C VAL A 55 5.57 -10.36 6.20
N TYR A 56 6.73 -9.71 6.29
CA TYR A 56 7.53 -9.31 5.12
C TYR A 56 9.04 -9.50 5.29
N GLY A 57 9.43 -10.48 6.12
CA GLY A 57 10.79 -10.79 6.59
C GLY A 57 11.98 -10.27 5.76
N SER A 58 12.95 -9.67 6.46
CA SER A 58 14.39 -9.48 6.13
C SER A 58 14.82 -8.90 4.77
N ASN A 59 13.94 -8.76 3.78
CA ASN A 59 14.27 -8.28 2.44
C ASN A 59 14.39 -6.76 2.38
N ILE A 60 13.68 -6.01 3.24
CA ILE A 60 13.70 -4.54 3.23
C ILE A 60 15.10 -3.99 3.57
N THR A 61 15.76 -4.57 4.58
CA THR A 61 17.11 -4.16 5.00
C THR A 61 18.18 -4.54 3.97
N SER A 62 17.99 -5.65 3.24
CA SER A 62 18.94 -6.13 2.23
C SER A 62 18.88 -5.34 0.91
N LEU A 63 17.73 -4.73 0.59
CA LEU A 63 17.51 -3.95 -0.63
C LEU A 63 18.34 -2.66 -0.70
N LYS A 64 18.80 -2.13 0.44
CA LYS A 64 19.56 -0.86 0.50
C LYS A 64 21.05 -0.99 0.20
N ASN A 65 21.63 -2.18 0.32
CA ASN A 65 23.08 -2.38 0.20
C ASN A 65 23.56 -2.77 -1.20
N SER A 66 22.71 -2.73 -2.23
CA SER A 66 23.15 -3.07 -3.59
C SER A 66 22.84 -1.98 -4.59
N LYS A 67 23.88 -1.55 -5.31
CA LYS A 67 23.82 -0.87 -6.62
C LYS A 67 23.20 -1.78 -7.71
N ILE A 68 22.26 -2.66 -7.37
CA ILE A 68 21.66 -3.66 -8.25
C ILE A 68 20.14 -3.54 -8.13
N ILE A 69 19.55 -2.61 -8.90
CA ILE A 69 18.10 -2.63 -9.16
C ILE A 69 17.77 -2.56 -10.66
N ASN A 70 18.76 -2.78 -11.53
CA ASN A 70 18.52 -2.83 -12.98
C ASN A 70 18.53 -4.24 -13.57
N ASN A 71 18.65 -5.31 -12.76
CA ASN A 71 18.92 -6.65 -13.30
C ASN A 71 18.14 -7.81 -12.66
N LEU A 72 16.92 -7.58 -12.14
CA LEU A 72 16.03 -8.70 -11.78
C LEU A 72 15.11 -9.15 -12.95
N SER A 73 15.32 -8.63 -14.16
CA SER A 73 14.49 -8.91 -15.33
C SER A 73 15.01 -10.03 -16.24
N SER A 74 16.10 -10.71 -15.90
CA SER A 74 16.79 -11.63 -16.82
C SER A 74 17.14 -13.00 -16.21
N SER A 75 16.12 -13.69 -15.71
CA SER A 75 16.18 -15.16 -15.62
C SER A 75 14.80 -15.75 -15.92
N SER A 76 14.61 -16.21 -17.16
CA SER A 76 13.48 -17.01 -17.60
C SER A 76 13.20 -18.14 -16.59
N SER A 77 11.93 -18.23 -16.13
CA SER A 77 11.32 -19.24 -15.25
C SER A 77 11.08 -18.92 -13.77
N ARG A 78 11.21 -17.68 -13.31
CA ARG A 78 10.55 -17.22 -12.06
C ARG A 78 9.26 -16.49 -12.42
N SER A 79 8.16 -17.22 -12.52
CA SER A 79 6.83 -16.71 -12.86
C SER A 79 6.40 -15.57 -11.92
N ASN A 80 6.22 -14.36 -12.46
CA ASN A 80 5.20 -13.33 -12.15
C ASN A 80 4.59 -13.32 -10.74
N ASN A 81 5.40 -13.43 -9.69
CA ASN A 81 4.93 -13.48 -8.30
C ASN A 81 5.03 -12.08 -7.66
N ILE A 82 4.34 -11.13 -8.27
CA ILE A 82 4.26 -9.75 -7.80
C ILE A 82 2.85 -9.51 -7.28
N ASP A 83 2.73 -8.89 -6.12
CA ASP A 83 1.48 -8.38 -5.58
C ASP A 83 1.08 -7.12 -6.34
N LEU A 84 0.21 -7.27 -7.33
CA LEU A 84 -0.25 -6.15 -8.17
C LEU A 84 -1.08 -5.12 -7.39
N ARG A 85 -1.45 -5.40 -6.13
CA ARG A 85 -2.18 -4.45 -5.28
C ARG A 85 -1.27 -3.71 -4.32
N ARG A 86 0.05 -3.94 -4.36
CA ARG A 86 0.98 -3.34 -3.39
C ARG A 86 2.26 -2.83 -4.01
N LEU A 87 2.66 -1.65 -3.56
CA LEU A 87 3.91 -0.99 -3.92
C LEU A 87 4.63 -0.54 -2.66
N ILE A 88 5.95 -0.66 -2.64
CA ILE A 88 6.80 -0.05 -1.62
C ILE A 88 7.47 1.19 -2.22
N LEU A 89 7.35 2.31 -1.51
CA LEU A 89 8.05 3.55 -1.79
C LEU A 89 9.17 3.72 -0.77
N LEU A 90 10.37 3.97 -1.26
CA LEU A 90 11.56 4.24 -0.45
C LEU A 90 12.04 5.68 -0.68
N ASN A 91 12.85 6.17 0.26
CA ASN A 91 13.42 7.51 0.23
C ASN A 91 12.37 8.62 0.24
N LEU A 92 11.25 8.39 0.94
CA LEU A 92 10.27 9.44 1.17
C LEU A 92 10.87 10.58 2.00
N PRO A 93 10.63 11.85 1.66
CA PRO A 93 11.01 12.98 2.50
C PRO A 93 10.40 12.85 3.90
N THR A 94 11.18 13.16 4.94
CA THR A 94 10.74 13.02 6.35
C THR A 94 9.70 14.06 6.77
N ASP A 95 9.65 15.19 6.08
CA ASP A 95 8.69 16.28 6.26
C ASP A 95 7.57 16.26 5.20
N LEU A 96 7.41 15.13 4.50
CA LEU A 96 6.42 14.98 3.44
C LEU A 96 5.00 15.10 4.00
N VAL A 97 4.27 16.09 3.49
CA VAL A 97 2.84 16.24 3.73
C VAL A 97 2.08 15.12 3.03
N ARG A 98 1.14 14.50 3.75
CA ARG A 98 0.41 13.30 3.31
C ARG A 98 -0.28 13.49 1.96
N GLU A 99 -0.87 14.65 1.73
CA GLU A 99 -1.58 14.98 0.49
C GLU A 99 -0.64 14.95 -0.72
N TYR A 100 0.63 15.35 -0.57
CA TYR A 100 1.62 15.24 -1.65
C TYR A 100 2.00 13.79 -1.95
N LEU A 101 2.07 12.95 -0.90
CA LEU A 101 2.27 11.51 -1.09
C LEU A 101 1.09 10.89 -1.85
N GLU A 102 -0.14 11.24 -1.49
CA GLU A 102 -1.34 10.70 -2.13
C GLU A 102 -1.44 11.13 -3.60
N LEU A 103 -1.15 12.39 -3.92
CA LEU A 103 -1.06 12.87 -5.31
C LEU A 103 0.02 12.14 -6.11
N TYR A 104 1.17 11.88 -5.49
CA TYR A 104 2.24 11.11 -6.13
C TYR A 104 1.81 9.67 -6.40
N ILE A 105 1.16 9.03 -5.43
CA ILE A 105 0.62 7.67 -5.56
C ILE A 105 -0.45 7.61 -6.65
N GLU A 106 -1.35 8.59 -6.71
CA GLU A 106 -2.40 8.69 -7.74
C GLU A 106 -1.80 8.82 -9.13
N HIS A 107 -0.75 9.64 -9.29
CA HIS A 107 0.03 9.72 -10.53
C HIS A 107 0.62 8.36 -10.91
N LEU A 108 1.22 7.64 -9.97
CA LEU A 108 1.77 6.30 -10.26
C LEU A 108 0.69 5.31 -10.67
N SER A 109 -0.39 5.24 -9.89
CA SER A 109 -1.42 4.21 -10.02
C SER A 109 -2.41 4.48 -11.16
N GLY A 110 -2.58 5.74 -11.55
CA GLY A 110 -3.55 6.14 -12.58
C GLY A 110 -4.95 6.10 -12.01
N GLU A 111 -5.15 6.81 -10.91
CA GLU A 111 -6.42 6.95 -10.20
C GLU A 111 -6.90 5.68 -9.49
N ALA A 112 -6.05 4.66 -9.32
CA ALA A 112 -6.41 3.50 -8.51
C ALA A 112 -6.59 3.90 -7.04
N GLU A 113 -7.73 3.53 -6.45
CA GLU A 113 -8.07 3.92 -5.09
C GLU A 113 -7.15 3.26 -4.06
N ILE A 114 -6.62 4.07 -3.14
CA ILE A 114 -5.80 3.60 -2.03
C ILE A 114 -6.70 2.93 -0.99
N GLU A 115 -6.37 1.69 -0.59
CA GLU A 115 -7.00 1.01 0.53
C GLU A 115 -6.37 1.45 1.86
N ARG A 116 -5.03 1.50 1.92
CA ARG A 116 -4.27 1.97 3.09
C ARG A 116 -2.81 2.26 2.72
N ILE A 117 -2.18 3.09 3.55
CA ILE A 117 -0.73 3.35 3.52
C ILE A 117 -0.17 2.92 4.87
N ASP A 118 0.82 2.04 4.83
CA ASP A 118 1.53 1.54 6.00
C ASP A 118 2.96 2.07 6.01
N TYR A 119 3.34 2.84 7.03
CA TYR A 119 4.72 3.28 7.20
C TYR A 119 5.56 2.20 7.88
N SER A 120 6.81 2.06 7.43
CA SER A 120 7.75 1.13 8.05
C SER A 120 8.07 1.55 9.48
N ASN A 121 8.13 0.58 10.38
CA ASN A 121 8.57 0.76 11.77
C ASN A 121 10.10 0.77 11.92
N LEU A 122 10.83 0.35 10.89
CA LEU A 122 12.29 0.33 10.88
C LEU A 122 12.88 1.58 10.23
N GLU A 123 12.14 2.18 9.30
CA GLU A 123 12.65 3.25 8.44
C GLU A 123 11.55 4.26 8.11
N GLU A 124 11.64 5.45 8.71
CA GLU A 124 10.62 6.51 8.58
C GLU A 124 10.43 7.00 7.12
N THR A 125 11.40 6.75 6.25
CA THR A 125 11.39 7.13 4.83
C THR A 125 10.80 6.05 3.92
N THR A 126 10.13 5.04 4.48
CA THR A 126 9.63 3.88 3.74
C THR A 126 8.14 3.68 4.02
N ALA A 127 7.34 3.55 2.96
CA ALA A 127 5.93 3.23 3.07
C ALA A 127 5.51 2.14 2.08
N MET A 128 4.58 1.28 2.50
CA MET A 128 3.88 0.34 1.64
C MET A 128 2.47 0.85 1.38
N VAL A 129 2.10 0.93 0.10
CA VAL A 129 0.77 1.33 -0.34
C VAL A 129 0.01 0.09 -0.74
N THR A 130 -1.20 -0.09 -0.22
CA THR A 130 -2.14 -1.12 -0.67
C THR A 130 -3.29 -0.46 -1.43
N PHE A 131 -3.59 -0.93 -2.63
CA PHE A 131 -4.66 -0.42 -3.50
C PHE A 131 -5.88 -1.34 -3.46
N LYS A 132 -7.08 -0.79 -3.68
CA LYS A 132 -8.31 -1.58 -3.74
C LYS A 132 -8.37 -2.50 -4.97
N THR A 133 -7.70 -2.11 -6.05
CA THR A 133 -7.62 -2.86 -7.31
C THR A 133 -6.18 -3.22 -7.65
N GLU A 134 -6.01 -4.15 -8.58
CA GLU A 134 -4.69 -4.46 -9.15
C GLU A 134 -4.20 -3.31 -10.04
N LEU A 135 -2.88 -3.15 -10.09
CA LEU A 135 -2.19 -2.16 -10.90
C LEU A 135 -1.59 -2.79 -12.16
N ASP A 136 -1.50 -1.99 -13.21
CA ASP A 136 -0.60 -2.27 -14.33
C ASP A 136 0.82 -1.82 -13.96
N MET A 137 1.66 -2.77 -13.55
CA MET A 137 3.03 -2.48 -13.12
C MET A 137 3.91 -1.93 -14.25
N ALA A 138 3.61 -2.22 -15.51
CA ALA A 138 4.34 -1.62 -16.63
C ALA A 138 4.03 -0.13 -16.73
N GLU A 139 2.77 0.25 -16.56
CA GLU A 139 2.36 1.65 -16.55
C GLU A 139 2.87 2.39 -15.30
N VAL A 140 2.85 1.76 -14.13
CA VAL A 140 3.45 2.32 -12.90
C VAL A 140 4.92 2.66 -13.12
N ARG A 141 5.71 1.73 -13.67
CA ARG A 141 7.14 1.96 -13.99
C ARG A 141 7.32 3.11 -14.99
N ARG A 142 6.47 3.15 -16.02
CA ARG A 142 6.49 4.21 -17.03
C ARG A 142 6.23 5.58 -16.40
N ARG A 143 5.21 5.70 -15.57
CA ARG A 143 4.83 6.96 -14.90
C ARG A 143 5.83 7.39 -13.83
N HIS A 144 6.40 6.43 -13.09
CA HIS A 144 7.53 6.70 -12.19
C HIS A 144 8.69 7.31 -12.97
N GLY A 145 9.12 6.68 -14.08
CA GLY A 145 10.23 7.19 -14.90
C GLY A 145 10.01 8.60 -15.45
N MET A 146 8.75 9.03 -15.63
CA MET A 146 8.43 10.41 -16.00
C MET A 146 8.53 11.41 -14.84
N ARG A 147 8.25 10.97 -13.62
CA ARG A 147 8.26 11.79 -12.40
C ARG A 147 8.83 10.97 -11.23
N PRO A 148 10.16 10.77 -11.19
CA PRO A 148 10.76 9.93 -10.15
C PRO A 148 10.95 10.67 -8.82
N LYS A 149 10.71 11.98 -8.79
CA LYS A 149 10.97 12.83 -7.64
C LYS A 149 9.71 13.32 -6.95
N LEU A 150 9.81 13.49 -5.63
CA LEU A 150 8.82 14.14 -4.78
C LEU A 150 9.57 15.03 -3.77
N ASN A 151 9.27 16.33 -3.75
CA ASN A 151 10.00 17.34 -2.96
C ASN A 151 11.53 17.20 -3.11
N ASP A 152 12.00 17.20 -4.37
CA ASP A 152 13.40 17.00 -4.79
C ASP A 152 14.07 15.67 -4.40
N SER A 153 13.40 14.84 -3.60
CA SER A 153 13.87 13.50 -3.24
C SER A 153 13.57 12.50 -4.34
N GLU A 154 14.56 11.71 -4.73
CA GLU A 154 14.40 10.64 -5.71
C GLU A 154 13.78 9.40 -5.05
N ILE A 155 12.51 9.18 -5.35
CA ILE A 155 11.73 8.09 -4.78
C ILE A 155 12.10 6.80 -5.49
N SER A 156 12.45 5.77 -4.73
CA SER A 156 12.65 4.43 -5.30
C SER A 156 11.37 3.60 -5.16
N LEU A 157 11.05 2.86 -6.22
CA LEU A 157 9.89 1.99 -6.29
C LEU A 157 10.32 0.54 -6.17
N VAL A 158 9.67 -0.22 -5.28
CA VAL A 158 9.88 -1.66 -5.14
C VAL A 158 8.55 -2.38 -5.30
N GLU A 159 8.54 -3.36 -6.18
CA GLU A 159 7.41 -4.26 -6.39
C GLU A 159 7.35 -5.28 -5.25
N VAL A 160 6.16 -5.51 -4.69
CA VAL A 160 6.01 -6.43 -3.57
C VAL A 160 5.96 -7.86 -4.08
N ILE A 161 6.82 -8.70 -3.55
CA ILE A 161 6.75 -10.16 -3.74
C ILE A 161 6.14 -10.74 -2.46
N PRO A 162 4.93 -11.31 -2.53
CA PRO A 162 4.34 -11.99 -1.39
C PRO A 162 5.25 -13.09 -0.86
N PRO A 163 5.43 -13.21 0.46
CA PRO A 163 6.19 -14.31 1.02
C PRO A 163 5.47 -15.63 0.72
N ALA A 164 6.23 -16.63 0.26
CA ALA A 164 5.77 -18.01 0.15
C ALA A 164 6.03 -18.82 1.42
N THR A 165 6.46 -18.17 2.51
CA THR A 165 6.75 -18.82 3.79
C THR A 165 5.81 -18.29 4.85
N VAL A 166 5.25 -19.20 5.66
CA VAL A 166 4.43 -18.86 6.81
C VAL A 166 5.07 -19.37 8.09
N MET A 167 4.95 -18.60 9.16
CA MET A 167 5.37 -19.04 10.49
C MET A 167 4.17 -19.59 11.25
N ILE A 168 4.28 -20.85 11.64
CA ILE A 168 3.32 -21.53 12.51
C ILE A 168 3.84 -21.39 13.93
N ARG A 169 2.93 -21.04 14.86
CA ARG A 169 3.25 -20.85 16.28
C ARG A 169 2.43 -21.79 17.14
N ASN A 170 2.85 -21.97 18.39
CA ASN A 170 2.18 -22.81 19.39
C ASN A 170 2.03 -24.26 18.92
N LEU A 171 3.08 -24.79 18.30
CA LEU A 171 3.11 -26.18 17.88
C LEU A 171 3.19 -27.11 19.09
N PRO A 172 2.48 -28.26 19.07
CA PRO A 172 2.69 -29.33 20.03
C PRO A 172 4.15 -29.79 20.01
N SER A 173 4.73 -30.09 21.18
CA SER A 173 6.14 -30.49 21.30
C SER A 173 6.49 -31.80 20.58
N ASP A 174 5.50 -32.61 20.24
CA ASP A 174 5.63 -33.91 19.58
C ASP A 174 5.27 -33.88 18.09
N ILE A 175 4.94 -32.71 17.52
CA ILE A 175 4.58 -32.62 16.11
C ILE A 175 5.80 -32.88 15.22
N SER A 176 5.65 -33.77 14.24
CA SER A 176 6.73 -34.07 13.29
C SER A 176 6.65 -33.18 12.05
N ARG A 177 7.79 -33.07 11.36
CA ARG A 177 7.90 -32.44 10.04
C ARG A 177 6.87 -33.00 9.06
N ASP A 178 6.77 -34.33 8.96
CA ASP A 178 5.88 -35.03 8.04
C ASP A 178 4.39 -34.67 8.28
N VAL A 179 4.00 -34.48 9.55
CA VAL A 179 2.63 -34.06 9.89
C VAL A 179 2.35 -32.65 9.39
N LEU A 180 3.31 -31.73 9.56
CA LEU A 180 3.18 -30.36 9.03
C LEU A 180 3.14 -30.36 7.50
N GLU A 181 4.06 -31.08 6.84
CA GLU A 181 4.08 -31.21 5.39
C GLU A 181 2.76 -31.79 4.85
N LEU A 182 2.24 -32.86 5.45
CA LEU A 182 0.98 -33.46 5.06
C LEU A 182 -0.22 -32.53 5.28
N TYR A 183 -0.22 -31.78 6.39
CA TYR A 183 -1.30 -30.84 6.69
C TYR A 183 -1.30 -29.66 5.70
N PHE A 184 -0.15 -29.04 5.47
CA PHE A 184 -0.01 -27.86 4.62
C PHE A 184 0.01 -28.19 3.12
N SER A 185 0.31 -29.42 2.72
CA SER A 185 0.10 -29.87 1.34
C SER A 185 -1.37 -30.20 1.01
N ASN A 186 -2.21 -30.39 2.03
CA ASN A 186 -3.60 -30.79 1.83
C ASN A 186 -4.53 -29.60 1.58
N ARG A 187 -4.73 -29.27 0.30
CA ARG A 187 -5.64 -28.20 -0.14
C ARG A 187 -7.05 -28.27 0.45
N ARG A 188 -7.62 -29.47 0.63
CA ARG A 188 -9.00 -29.63 1.15
C ARG A 188 -9.10 -29.31 2.64
N ARG A 189 -8.05 -29.57 3.41
CA ARG A 189 -8.06 -29.39 4.88
C ARG A 189 -7.59 -28.01 5.30
N SER A 190 -6.55 -27.50 4.67
CA SER A 190 -5.85 -26.29 5.13
C SER A 190 -5.92 -25.12 4.14
N ASN A 191 -6.55 -25.29 2.97
CA ASN A 191 -6.35 -24.41 1.80
C ASN A 191 -4.87 -24.24 1.45
N GLY A 192 -4.07 -25.25 1.81
CA GLY A 192 -2.66 -25.32 1.54
C GLY A 192 -2.33 -25.65 0.08
N GLY A 193 -1.05 -25.79 -0.20
CA GLY A 193 -0.48 -25.95 -1.53
C GLY A 193 0.83 -26.73 -1.46
N GLN A 194 1.54 -26.85 -2.57
CA GLN A 194 2.79 -27.61 -2.59
C GLN A 194 3.79 -27.02 -1.58
N VAL A 195 4.14 -27.80 -0.56
CA VAL A 195 5.18 -27.47 0.41
C VAL A 195 6.53 -27.88 -0.18
N ILE A 196 7.52 -26.99 -0.08
CA ILE A 196 8.89 -27.25 -0.53
C ILE A 196 9.87 -27.37 0.63
N ASP A 197 9.55 -26.78 1.79
CA ASP A 197 10.35 -26.93 2.99
C ASP A 197 9.54 -26.72 4.27
N VAL A 198 10.00 -27.37 5.34
CA VAL A 198 9.54 -27.17 6.71
C VAL A 198 10.76 -27.14 7.62
N ALA A 199 10.98 -26.00 8.26
CA ALA A 199 12.07 -25.77 9.20
C ALA A 199 11.50 -25.46 10.58
N PHE A 200 11.97 -26.17 11.61
CA PHE A 200 11.65 -25.85 13.00
C PHE A 200 12.61 -24.79 13.52
N GLU A 201 12.09 -23.88 14.35
CA GLU A 201 12.92 -22.99 15.15
C GLU A 201 13.48 -23.73 16.37
N ASP A 202 14.53 -23.16 16.99
CA ASP A 202 15.25 -23.77 18.12
C ASP A 202 14.35 -24.12 19.32
N ASP A 203 13.21 -23.42 19.46
CA ASP A 203 12.27 -23.65 20.56
C ASP A 203 11.29 -24.82 20.31
N HIS A 204 11.29 -25.40 19.11
CA HIS A 204 10.37 -26.44 18.65
C HIS A 204 8.87 -26.13 18.80
N GLN A 205 8.51 -24.90 19.17
CA GLN A 205 7.13 -24.41 19.26
C GLN A 205 6.74 -23.60 18.01
N HIS A 206 7.72 -23.29 17.18
CA HIS A 206 7.55 -22.61 15.91
C HIS A 206 8.13 -23.43 14.76
N ALA A 207 7.46 -23.32 13.61
CA ALA A 207 8.00 -23.82 12.35
C ALA A 207 7.70 -22.86 11.21
N LEU A 208 8.65 -22.72 10.31
CA LEU A 208 8.50 -22.07 9.03
C LEU A 208 8.11 -23.11 8.00
N VAL A 209 6.99 -22.87 7.30
CA VAL A 209 6.52 -23.71 6.20
C VAL A 209 6.62 -22.90 4.92
N THR A 210 7.46 -23.36 3.98
CA THR A 210 7.67 -22.71 2.69
C THR A 210 6.91 -23.46 1.60
N PHE A 211 6.13 -22.72 0.83
CA PHE A 211 5.35 -23.18 -0.31
C PHE A 211 6.06 -22.89 -1.63
N ALA A 212 5.78 -23.68 -2.66
CA ALA A 212 6.25 -23.43 -4.02
C ALA A 212 5.65 -22.16 -4.63
N ASP A 213 4.45 -21.78 -4.18
CA ASP A 213 3.71 -20.60 -4.63
C ASP A 213 3.21 -19.85 -3.39
N TYR A 214 3.29 -18.52 -3.40
CA TYR A 214 2.74 -17.66 -2.34
C TYR A 214 1.23 -17.83 -2.18
N LYS A 215 0.52 -18.20 -3.26
CA LYS A 215 -0.91 -18.55 -3.23
C LYS A 215 -1.17 -19.90 -2.57
N GLY A 216 -0.10 -20.66 -2.29
CA GLY A 216 -0.11 -21.96 -1.66
C GLY A 216 -0.68 -21.95 -0.24
N PHE A 217 -0.83 -20.79 0.39
CA PHE A 217 -1.56 -20.69 1.65
C PHE A 217 -2.44 -19.45 1.69
N GLN A 218 -3.77 -19.66 1.71
CA GLN A 218 -4.73 -18.59 1.94
C GLN A 218 -5.41 -18.77 3.27
N LYS A 219 -5.28 -17.78 4.16
CA LYS A 219 -5.96 -17.76 5.45
C LYS A 219 -7.46 -17.95 5.21
N LYS A 220 -8.03 -19.03 5.75
CA LYS A 220 -9.47 -19.24 5.76
C LYS A 220 -10.11 -18.07 6.52
N LYS A 221 -10.94 -17.25 5.85
CA LYS A 221 -11.85 -16.35 6.55
C LYS A 221 -12.79 -17.24 7.37
N ILE A 222 -12.67 -17.17 8.69
CA ILE A 222 -13.62 -17.74 9.65
C ILE A 222 -14.69 -16.69 9.88
#